data_AF-A0A9X8VDC0-F1
#
_entry.id   AF-A0A9X8VDC0-F1
#
_cell.length_a   1.000
_cell.length_b   1.000
_cell.length_c   1.000
_cell.angle_alpha   90.00
_cell.angle_beta   90.00
_cell.angle_gamma   90.00
#
_symmetry.space_group_name_H-M   'P 1'
#
loop_
_entity.id
_entity.type
_entity.pdbx_description
1 polymer ?
#
loop_
_entity_poly.entity_id
_entity_poly.type
_entity_poly.pdbx_seq_one_letter_code
_entity_poly.pdbx_strand_id
1 'polypeptide(L)'
;ANLPYEVIIGARYCLCTALDEAAALTPWGSNSVWSGSGLLVTFHNETWGGEKFFQLLAKLSQSPREHINLLELINYCLLLGFEGRYRVMENGRSQLETMKQRLLQLIRSVR
;
A
#
# COMPACT_ATOMS: atom_id res chain seq x y z
N ALA A 1 -16.76 -4.76 -13.52
CA ALA A 1 -15.64 -4.03 -14.17
C ALA A 1 -14.69 -5.06 -14.79
N ASN A 2 -14.30 -4.90 -16.05
CA ASN A 2 -13.44 -5.85 -16.77
C ASN A 2 -11.96 -5.44 -16.58
N LEU A 3 -11.43 -5.61 -15.36
CA LEU A 3 -10.05 -5.24 -15.05
C LEU A 3 -9.11 -6.43 -15.27
N PRO A 4 -7.87 -6.20 -15.76
CA PRO A 4 -6.86 -7.26 -15.86
C PRO A 4 -6.62 -7.94 -14.51
N TYR A 5 -6.36 -9.25 -14.53
CA TYR A 5 -6.10 -10.03 -13.32
C TYR A 5 -4.96 -9.45 -12.47
N GLU A 6 -3.88 -8.98 -13.12
CA GLU A 6 -2.74 -8.35 -12.45
C GLU A 6 -3.14 -7.10 -11.66
N VAL A 7 -4.09 -6.31 -12.18
CA VAL A 7 -4.63 -5.14 -11.49
C VAL A 7 -5.39 -5.56 -10.23
N ILE A 8 -6.19 -6.62 -10.32
CA ILE A 8 -6.94 -7.13 -9.16
C ILE A 8 -5.98 -7.65 -8.09
N ILE A 9 -4.93 -8.37 -8.48
CA ILE A 9 -3.92 -8.91 -7.56
C ILE A 9 -3.10 -7.80 -6.91
N GLY A 10 -2.68 -6.78 -7.66
CA GLY A 10 -2.01 -5.60 -7.12
C GLY A 10 -2.89 -4.83 -6.13
N ALA A 11 -4.17 -4.65 -6.46
CA ALA A 11 -5.13 -3.98 -5.58
C ALA A 11 -5.34 -4.77 -4.28
N ARG A 12 -5.55 -6.09 -4.37
CA ARG A 12 -5.67 -6.97 -3.20
C ARG A 12 -4.42 -6.90 -2.33
N TYR A 13 -3.23 -6.92 -2.93
CA TYR A 13 -1.97 -6.81 -2.20
C TYR A 13 -1.90 -5.51 -1.39
N CYS A 14 -2.19 -4.37 -2.03
CA CYS A 14 -2.19 -3.05 -1.38
C CYS A 14 -3.18 -2.99 -0.22
N LEU A 15 -4.40 -3.49 -0.42
CA LEU A 15 -5.45 -3.50 0.59
C LEU A 15 -5.12 -4.42 1.76
N CYS A 16 -4.66 -5.65 1.50
CA CYS A 16 -4.25 -6.58 2.56
C CYS A 16 -3.15 -5.96 3.42
N THR A 17 -2.12 -5.40 2.78
CA THR A 17 -1.01 -4.76 3.48
C THR A 17 -1.47 -3.57 4.34
N ALA A 18 -2.31 -2.69 3.79
CA ALA A 18 -2.79 -1.51 4.52
C ALA A 18 -3.72 -1.87 5.69
N LEU A 19 -4.62 -2.84 5.49
CA LEU A 19 -5.54 -3.30 6.53
C LEU A 19 -4.81 -4.07 7.63
N ASP A 20 -3.81 -4.89 7.29
CA ASP A 20 -3.00 -5.59 8.29
C ASP A 20 -2.22 -4.61 9.17
N GLU A 21 -1.64 -3.55 8.59
CA GLU A 21 -1.00 -2.49 9.38
C GLU A 21 -2.03 -1.79 10.29
N ALA A 22 -3.20 -1.42 9.76
CA ALA A 22 -4.24 -0.76 10.55
C ALA A 22 -4.69 -1.64 11.72
N ALA A 23 -4.89 -2.94 11.50
CA ALA A 23 -5.24 -3.90 12.54
C ALA A 23 -4.11 -4.02 13.59
N ALA A 24 -2.85 -4.13 13.17
CA ALA A 24 -1.70 -4.24 14.06
C ALA A 24 -1.53 -3.04 15.01
N LEU A 25 -2.04 -1.87 14.62
CA LEU A 25 -2.05 -0.65 15.45
C LEU A 25 -3.18 -0.61 16.48
N THR A 26 -4.03 -1.62 16.53
CA THR A 26 -5.09 -1.74 17.54
C THR A 26 -4.72 -2.70 18.66
N PRO A 27 -5.30 -2.55 19.87
CA PRO A 27 -5.07 -3.48 20.97
C PRO A 27 -5.48 -4.93 20.68
N TRP A 28 -6.51 -5.12 19.83
CA TRP A 28 -7.02 -6.43 19.46
C TRP A 28 -6.22 -7.07 18.33
N GLY A 29 -5.68 -6.31 17.37
CA GLY A 29 -4.96 -6.90 16.24
C GLY A 29 -3.59 -7.44 16.64
N SER A 30 -2.88 -6.75 17.54
CA SER A 30 -1.56 -7.18 18.01
C SER A 30 -1.59 -8.41 18.92
N ASN A 31 -2.67 -8.60 19.68
CA ASN A 31 -2.82 -9.70 20.66
C ASN A 31 -3.83 -10.78 20.25
N SER A 32 -4.15 -10.90 18.95
CA SER A 32 -5.10 -11.90 18.45
C SER A 32 -4.54 -12.72 17.28
N VAL A 33 -5.40 -13.60 16.76
CA VAL A 33 -5.17 -14.42 15.57
C VAL A 33 -4.70 -13.58 14.37
N TRP A 34 -5.05 -12.29 14.30
CA TRP A 34 -4.62 -11.41 13.21
C TRP A 34 -3.10 -11.28 13.11
N SER A 35 -2.36 -11.32 14.23
CA SER A 35 -0.90 -11.21 14.23
C SER A 35 -0.18 -12.36 13.50
N GLY A 36 -0.77 -13.56 13.48
CA GLY A 36 -0.21 -14.74 12.81
C GLY A 36 -0.91 -15.13 11.51
N SER A 37 -2.10 -14.58 11.23
CA SER A 37 -2.93 -14.94 10.07
C SER A 37 -3.63 -13.71 9.46
N GLY A 38 -2.91 -12.59 9.36
CA GLY A 38 -3.36 -11.40 8.66
C GLY A 38 -3.64 -11.66 7.18
N LEU A 39 -4.35 -10.73 6.54
CA LEU A 39 -4.86 -10.88 5.18
C LEU A 39 -3.73 -11.12 4.16
N LEU A 40 -2.58 -10.46 4.33
CA LEU A 40 -1.45 -10.61 3.43
C LEU A 40 -0.88 -12.04 3.47
N VAL A 41 -0.81 -12.64 4.64
CA VAL A 41 -0.41 -14.05 4.79
C VAL A 41 -1.46 -14.94 4.13
N THR A 42 -2.74 -14.73 4.41
CA THR A 42 -3.83 -15.55 3.86
C THR A 42 -3.92 -15.52 2.34
N PHE A 43 -3.76 -14.35 1.72
CA PHE A 43 -4.01 -14.17 0.28
C PHE A 43 -2.75 -14.14 -0.59
N HIS A 44 -1.59 -13.86 0.00
CA HIS A 44 -0.33 -13.70 -0.72
C HIS A 44 0.82 -14.52 -0.12
N ASN A 45 0.60 -15.22 0.99
CA ASN A 45 1.62 -16.02 1.68
C ASN A 45 2.86 -15.18 2.04
N GLU A 46 2.64 -13.91 2.41
CA GLU A 46 3.68 -12.94 2.78
C GLU A 46 3.36 -12.29 4.14
N THR A 47 4.39 -12.07 4.95
CA THR A 47 4.27 -11.46 6.29
C THR A 47 4.73 -10.01 6.34
N TRP A 48 5.45 -9.52 5.32
CA TRP A 48 6.03 -8.18 5.32
C TRP A 48 5.77 -7.43 4.00
N GLY A 49 4.58 -6.82 3.90
CA GLY A 49 4.20 -6.06 2.70
C GLY A 49 4.65 -4.60 2.69
N GLY A 50 5.10 -4.06 3.84
CA GLY A 50 5.40 -2.64 4.01
C GLY A 50 6.51 -2.09 3.12
N GLU A 51 7.44 -2.92 2.64
CA GLU A 51 8.48 -2.56 1.67
C GLU A 51 7.99 -2.77 0.23
N LYS A 52 7.43 -3.95 -0.06
CA LYS A 52 6.99 -4.34 -1.40
C LYS A 52 5.82 -3.50 -1.92
N PHE A 53 5.00 -2.94 -1.02
CA PHE A 53 4.01 -1.91 -1.38
C PHE A 53 4.64 -0.71 -2.10
N PHE A 54 5.77 -0.19 -1.59
CA PHE A 54 6.46 0.94 -2.21
C PHE A 54 7.28 0.54 -3.43
N GLN A 55 7.76 -0.70 -3.51
CA GLN A 55 8.37 -1.24 -4.74
C GLN A 55 7.33 -1.35 -5.86
N LEU A 56 6.11 -1.79 -5.54
CA LEU A 56 4.99 -1.79 -6.47
C LEU A 56 4.66 -0.37 -6.93
N LEU A 57 4.54 0.59 -6.01
CA LEU A 57 4.36 2.01 -6.36
C LEU A 57 5.44 2.50 -7.33
N ALA A 58 6.72 2.22 -7.05
CA ALA A 58 7.82 2.62 -7.93
C ALA A 58 7.71 2.00 -9.34
N LYS A 59 7.34 0.71 -9.44
CA LYS A 59 7.13 0.03 -10.72
C LYS A 59 5.96 0.64 -11.50
N LEU A 60 4.81 0.81 -10.86
CA LEU A 60 3.60 1.35 -11.50
C LEU A 60 3.79 2.81 -11.95
N SER A 61 4.62 3.57 -11.23
CA SER A 61 4.93 4.96 -11.56
C SER A 61 5.71 5.13 -12.87
N GLN A 62 6.27 4.05 -13.43
CA GLN A 62 6.96 4.07 -14.74
C GLN A 62 5.97 4.20 -15.91
N SER A 63 4.75 3.68 -15.77
CA SER A 63 3.68 3.74 -16.77
C SER A 63 2.37 4.27 -16.15
N PRO A 64 2.32 5.54 -15.71
CA PRO A 64 1.25 6.05 -14.86
C PRO A 64 -0.13 6.06 -15.53
N ARG A 65 -0.21 6.29 -16.85
CA ARG A 65 -1.48 6.23 -17.61
C ARG A 65 -2.09 4.83 -17.61
N GLU A 66 -1.26 3.80 -17.75
CA GLU A 66 -1.70 2.39 -17.80
C GLU A 66 -2.12 1.89 -16.42
N HIS A 67 -1.53 2.45 -15.36
CA HIS A 67 -1.70 1.99 -13.98
C HIS A 67 -2.47 2.97 -13.09
N ILE A 68 -3.18 3.94 -13.68
CA ILE A 68 -3.83 5.04 -12.95
C ILE A 68 -4.74 4.55 -11.82
N ASN A 69 -5.52 3.50 -12.05
CA ASN A 69 -6.43 2.93 -11.05
C ASN A 69 -5.69 2.41 -9.80
N LEU A 70 -4.53 1.77 -9.98
CA LEU A 70 -3.73 1.27 -8.86
C LEU A 70 -2.98 2.39 -8.15
N LEU A 71 -2.46 3.37 -8.90
CA LEU A 71 -1.81 4.54 -8.32
C LEU A 71 -2.78 5.34 -7.44
N GLU A 72 -4.03 5.50 -7.88
CA GLU A 72 -5.10 6.11 -7.09
C GLU A 72 -5.42 5.30 -5.83
N LEU A 73 -5.55 3.98 -5.94
CA LEU A 73 -5.78 3.11 -4.78
C LEU A 73 -4.64 3.22 -3.76
N ILE A 74 -3.38 3.17 -4.23
CA ILE A 74 -2.20 3.36 -3.38
C ILE A 74 -2.25 4.72 -2.68
N ASN A 75 -2.59 5.78 -3.42
CA ASN A 75 -2.74 7.11 -2.84
C ASN A 75 -3.83 7.13 -1.75
N TYR A 76 -4.96 6.46 -1.94
CA TYR A 76 -5.98 6.34 -0.89
C TYR A 76 -5.49 5.58 0.34
N CYS A 77 -4.76 4.46 0.18
CA CYS A 77 -4.14 3.77 1.31
C CYS A 77 -3.23 4.72 2.13
N LEU A 78 -2.41 5.52 1.45
CA LEU A 78 -1.52 6.49 2.11
C LEU A 78 -2.29 7.63 2.80
N LEU A 79 -3.37 8.12 2.20
CA LEU A 79 -4.23 9.16 2.80
C LEU A 79 -4.99 8.63 4.03
N LEU A 80 -5.31 7.34 4.06
CA LEU A 80 -5.92 6.65 5.20
C LEU A 80 -4.93 6.31 6.32
N GLY A 81 -3.66 6.69 6.18
CA GLY A 81 -2.66 6.58 7.25
C GLY A 81 -1.75 5.36 7.16
N PHE A 82 -1.73 4.64 6.04
CA PHE A 82 -0.71 3.61 5.81
C PHE A 82 0.69 4.23 5.76
N GLU A 83 1.60 3.75 6.62
CA GLU A 83 2.99 4.22 6.68
C GLU A 83 3.98 3.18 6.12
N GLY A 84 3.68 1.89 6.27
CA GLY A 84 4.55 0.80 5.86
C GLY A 84 5.96 0.94 6.43
N ARG A 85 6.98 0.72 5.58
CA ARG A 85 8.38 0.88 5.97
C ARG A 85 8.71 2.24 6.61
N TYR A 86 8.00 3.31 6.28
CA TYR A 86 8.27 4.65 6.79
C TYR A 86 7.93 4.83 8.27
N ARG A 87 7.17 3.91 8.88
CA ARG A 87 6.83 3.96 10.31
C ARG A 87 8.05 3.84 11.23
N VAL A 88 9.05 3.06 10.82
CA VAL A 88 10.24 2.72 11.64
C VAL A 88 11.52 3.34 11.12
N MET A 89 11.48 4.03 9.98
CA MET A 89 12.66 4.69 9.41
C MET A 89 12.92 6.05 10.06
N GLU A 90 14.19 6.40 10.20
CA GLU A 90 14.62 7.73 10.60
C GLU A 90 14.11 8.77 9.57
N ASN A 91 13.50 9.85 10.06
CA ASN A 91 12.84 10.87 9.23
C ASN A 91 11.74 10.30 8.31
N GLY A 92 11.21 9.10 8.60
CA GLY A 92 10.30 8.37 7.72
C GLY A 92 9.02 9.13 7.40
N ARG A 93 8.41 9.82 8.37
CA ARG A 93 7.21 10.65 8.15
C ARG A 93 7.41 11.76 7.11
N SER A 94 8.55 12.45 7.15
CA SER A 94 8.87 13.51 6.19
C SER A 94 9.07 12.95 4.78
N GLN A 95 9.77 11.82 4.68
CA GLN A 95 9.95 11.11 3.40
C GLN A 95 8.61 10.61 2.84
N LEU A 96 7.73 10.07 3.69
CA LEU A 96 6.40 9.61 3.32
C LEU A 96 5.54 10.76 2.79
N GLU A 97 5.57 11.92 3.43
CA GLU A 97 4.81 13.09 2.98
C GLU A 97 5.33 13.61 1.63
N THR A 98 6.65 13.66 1.46
CA THR A 98 7.27 13.97 0.15
C THR A 98 6.81 12.98 -0.92
N MET A 99 6.71 11.68 -0.59
CA MET A 99 6.24 10.66 -1.52
C MET A 99 4.76 10.84 -1.88
N LYS A 100 3.90 11.13 -0.91
CA LYS A 100 2.47 11.41 -1.14
C LYS A 100 2.27 12.59 -2.08
N GLN A 101 3.04 13.67 -1.90
CA GLN A 101 3.00 14.83 -2.78
C GLN A 101 3.41 14.49 -4.22
N ARG A 102 4.49 13.73 -4.40
CA ARG A 102 4.96 13.28 -5.73
C ARG A 102 3.94 12.38 -6.42
N LEU A 103 3.35 11.43 -5.67
CA LEU A 103 2.31 10.55 -6.20
C LEU A 103 1.06 11.34 -6.63
N LEU A 104 0.61 12.30 -5.82
CA LEU A 104 -0.53 13.15 -6.18
C LEU A 104 -0.25 13.97 -7.44
N GLN A 105 0.95 14.54 -7.58
CA GLN A 105 1.36 15.24 -8.79
C GLN A 105 1.39 14.32 -10.02
N LEU A 106 1.90 13.09 -9.85
CA LEU A 106 1.93 12.08 -10.91
C LEU A 106 0.51 11.70 -11.37
N ILE A 107 -0.41 11.47 -10.44
CA ILE A 107 -1.82 11.15 -10.76
C ILE A 107 -2.46 12.31 -11.53
N ARG A 108 -2.24 13.55 -11.08
CA ARG A 108 -2.80 14.76 -11.72
C ARG A 108 -2.25 15.02 -13.12
N SER A 109 -1.06 14.52 -13.47
CA SER A 109 -0.48 14.77 -14.80
C SER A 109 -1.01 13.83 -15.88
N VAL A 110 -1.72 12.76 -15.50
CA VAL A 110 -2.20 11.72 -16.42
C VAL A 110 -3.71 11.51 -16.42
N ARG A 111 -4.44 12.20 -15.54
CA ARG A 111 -5.91 12.29 -15.52
C ARG A 111 -6.39 13.57 -16.19
#